data_AF-A0ABD0Q5V6-F1
#
_entry.id   AF-A0ABD0Q5V6-F1
#
_cell.length_a   1.000
_cell.length_b   1.000
_cell.length_c   1.000
_cell.angle_alpha   90.00
_cell.angle_beta   90.00
_cell.angle_gamma   90.00
#
_symmetry.space_group_name_H-M   'P 1'
#
loop_
_entity.id
_entity.type
_entity.pdbx_description
1 polymer ?
#
loop_
_entity_poly.entity_id
_entity_poly.type
_entity_poly.pdbx_seq_one_letter_code
_entity_poly.pdbx_strand_id
1 'polypeptide(L)'
;DFDSLSDLTEEAKVRYIAQRWEELGLKDVQVTNHTALLSYPGPALSTIVDKSGNQCYLPSGVRCDQPFASTTEPFAFAAYSAVGNLV
;
A
#
# COMPACT_ATOMS: atom_id res chain seq x y z
N ASP A 1 15.63 6.64 14.77
CA ASP A 1 14.18 6.76 14.80
C ASP A 1 13.69 6.38 13.42
N PHE A 2 12.74 5.45 13.28
CA PHE A 2 12.32 4.95 11.96
C PHE A 2 11.33 5.90 11.27
N ASP A 3 10.66 6.74 12.04
CA ASP A 3 9.71 7.74 11.53
C ASP A 3 10.41 8.78 10.65
N SER A 4 11.68 9.10 10.92
CA SER A 4 12.48 10.01 10.08
C SER A 4 12.79 9.47 8.68
N LEU A 5 12.48 8.19 8.42
CA LEU A 5 12.72 7.55 7.14
C LEU A 5 11.47 7.52 6.25
N SER A 6 10.31 7.98 6.73
CA SER A 6 9.02 7.90 6.02
C SER A 6 9.07 8.50 4.62
N ASP A 7 9.82 9.59 4.46
CA ASP A 7 9.89 10.39 3.25
C ASP A 7 10.92 9.86 2.23
N LEU A 8 11.67 8.83 2.61
CA LEU A 8 12.69 8.22 1.77
C LEU A 8 12.08 7.16 0.84
N THR A 9 12.71 6.94 -0.31
CA THR A 9 12.39 5.78 -1.15
C THR A 9 12.75 4.48 -0.42
N GLU A 10 12.09 3.39 -0.78
CA GLU A 10 12.38 2.08 -0.17
C GLU A 10 13.85 1.67 -0.32
N GLU A 11 14.49 2.01 -1.44
CA GLU A 11 15.92 1.75 -1.66
C GLU A 11 16.80 2.57 -0.71
N ALA A 12 16.43 3.82 -0.45
CA ALA A 12 17.15 4.68 0.49
C ALA A 12 16.98 4.20 1.93
N LYS A 13 15.78 3.72 2.31
CA LYS A 13 15.52 3.09 3.62
C LYS A 13 16.39 1.86 3.83
N VAL A 14 16.45 0.96 2.84
CA VAL A 14 17.25 -0.27 2.93
C VAL A 14 18.74 0.04 3.08
N ARG A 15 19.28 1.02 2.34
CA ARG A 15 20.68 1.46 2.49
C ARG A 15 20.96 2.03 3.88
N TYR A 16 20.05 2.86 4.41
CA TYR A 16 20.18 3.42 5.75
C TYR A 16 20.24 2.31 6.81
N ILE A 17 19.36 1.31 6.72
CA ILE A 17 19.33 0.18 7.65
C ILE A 17 20.64 -0.63 7.57
N ALA A 18 21.11 -0.91 6.35
CA ALA A 18 22.35 -1.64 6.15
C ALA A 18 23.54 -0.93 6.81
N GLN A 19 23.70 0.38 6.57
CA GLN A 19 24.73 1.19 7.22
C GLN A 19 24.58 1.15 8.75
N ARG A 20 23.35 1.27 9.26
CA ARG A 20 23.12 1.27 10.71
C ARG A 20 23.49 -0.06 11.37
N TRP A 21 23.26 -1.18 10.69
CA TRP A 21 23.66 -2.50 11.16
C TRP A 21 25.19 -2.66 11.19
N GLU A 22 25.91 -2.15 10.19
CA GLU A 22 27.37 -2.13 10.19
C GLU A 22 27.93 -1.29 11.35
N GLU A 23 27.35 -0.12 11.62
CA GLU A 23 27.73 0.75 12.75
C GLU A 23 27.53 0.08 14.11
N LEU A 24 26.53 -0.80 14.23
CA LEU A 24 26.27 -1.61 15.43
C LEU A 24 27.20 -2.82 15.55
N GLY A 25 28.08 -3.02 14.57
CA GLY A 25 29.10 -4.07 14.60
C GLY A 25 28.69 -5.37 13.91
N LEU A 26 27.54 -5.43 13.23
CA LEU A 26 27.23 -6.58 12.38
C LEU A 26 28.25 -6.65 11.24
N LYS A 27 28.67 -7.87 10.94
CA LYS A 27 29.55 -8.17 9.80
C LYS A 27 28.72 -8.80 8.69
N ASP A 28 29.19 -8.66 7.47
CA ASP A 28 28.59 -9.27 6.27
C ASP A 28 27.16 -8.79 5.97
N VAL A 29 26.88 -7.51 6.24
CA VAL A 29 25.61 -6.88 5.84
C VAL A 29 25.62 -6.71 4.32
N GLN A 30 24.64 -7.30 3.64
CA GLN A 30 24.51 -7.18 2.19
C GLN A 30 23.10 -6.79 1.79
N VAL A 31 23.01 -5.93 0.78
CA VAL A 31 21.76 -5.59 0.13
C VAL A 31 21.70 -6.32 -1.21
N THR A 32 20.80 -7.29 -1.33
CA THR A 32 20.60 -8.07 -2.56
C THR A 32 19.31 -7.66 -3.25
N ASN A 33 19.36 -7.57 -4.58
CA ASN A 33 18.20 -7.28 -5.41
C ASN A 33 17.56 -8.59 -5.88
N HIS A 34 16.25 -8.70 -5.68
CA HIS A 34 15.46 -9.82 -6.16
C HIS A 34 14.23 -9.30 -6.91
N THR A 35 13.90 -9.95 -8.02
CA THR A 35 12.67 -9.69 -8.73
C THR A 35 11.57 -10.57 -8.15
N ALA A 36 10.50 -9.94 -7.68
CA ALA A 36 9.28 -10.61 -7.24
C ALA A 36 8.10 -10.08 -8.04
N LEU A 37 7.06 -10.90 -8.17
CA LEU A 37 5.78 -10.43 -8.69
C LEU A 37 5.12 -9.57 -7.60
N LEU A 38 4.92 -8.29 -7.90
CA LEU A 38 4.28 -7.34 -7.02
C LEU A 38 2.90 -6.98 -7.59
N SER A 39 1.93 -6.80 -6.70
CA SER A 39 0.55 -6.44 -7.06
C SER A 39 0.24 -5.06 -6.51
N TYR A 40 0.24 -4.05 -7.37
CA TYR A 40 -0.15 -2.69 -7.05
C TYR A 40 -1.46 -2.34 -7.77
N PRO A 41 -2.34 -1.53 -7.16
CA PRO A 41 -3.46 -0.96 -7.89
C PRO A 41 -2.96 -0.10 -9.06
N GLY A 42 -3.77 0.00 -10.11
CA GLY A 42 -3.50 0.93 -11.20
C GLY A 42 -3.58 2.40 -10.77
N PRO A 43 -3.27 3.34 -11.66
CA PRO A 43 -3.34 4.78 -11.36
C PRO A 43 -4.77 5.26 -11.10
N ALA A 44 -5.79 4.52 -11.59
CA ALA A 44 -7.18 4.77 -11.26
C ALA A 44 -7.55 4.06 -9.95
N LEU A 45 -8.26 4.76 -9.07
CA LEU A 45 -8.79 4.18 -7.84
C LEU A 45 -9.68 2.97 -8.14
N SER A 46 -9.53 1.92 -7.35
CA SER A 46 -10.47 0.80 -7.37
C SER A 46 -11.83 1.27 -6.86
N THR A 47 -12.92 0.71 -7.39
CA THR A 47 -14.28 1.04 -6.98
C THR A 47 -15.10 -0.24 -6.76
N ILE A 48 -16.06 -0.15 -5.85
CA ILE A 48 -17.07 -1.17 -5.59
C ILE A 48 -18.39 -0.62 -6.14
N VAL A 49 -19.00 -1.36 -7.07
CA VAL A 49 -20.24 -0.92 -7.73
C VAL A 49 -21.38 -1.84 -7.33
N ASP A 50 -22.37 -1.29 -6.63
CA ASP A 50 -23.67 -1.94 -6.45
C ASP A 50 -24.48 -1.77 -7.75
N LYS A 51 -24.61 -2.87 -8.49
CA LYS A 51 -25.34 -2.88 -9.77
C LYS A 51 -26.86 -2.73 -9.58
N SER A 52 -27.41 -3.13 -8.44
CA SER A 52 -28.86 -3.07 -8.18
C SER A 52 -29.29 -1.66 -7.83
N GLY A 53 -28.54 -0.99 -6.94
CA GLY A 53 -28.80 0.40 -6.54
C GLY A 53 -28.13 1.47 -7.42
N ASN A 54 -27.33 1.05 -8.41
CA ASN A 54 -26.50 1.92 -9.25
C ASN A 54 -25.62 2.88 -8.43
N GLN A 55 -25.06 2.37 -7.32
CA GLN A 55 -24.23 3.14 -6.40
C GLN A 55 -22.75 2.74 -6.55
N CYS A 56 -21.86 3.71 -6.35
CA CYS A 56 -20.41 3.53 -6.42
C CYS A 56 -19.77 3.92 -5.10
N TYR A 57 -18.86 3.08 -4.62
CA TYR A 57 -18.10 3.28 -3.39
C TYR A 57 -16.60 3.07 -3.62
N LEU A 58 -15.79 3.83 -2.89
CA LEU A 58 -14.37 3.57 -2.73
C LEU A 58 -14.16 2.38 -1.76
N PRO A 59 -12.98 1.73 -1.74
CA PRO A 59 -12.68 0.67 -0.79
C PRO A 59 -12.81 1.09 0.68
N SER A 60 -12.71 2.39 0.97
CA SER A 60 -12.97 2.97 2.30
C SER A 60 -14.46 3.02 2.68
N GLY A 61 -15.37 2.68 1.78
CA GLY A 61 -16.83 2.78 1.98
C GLY A 61 -17.43 4.16 1.65
N VAL A 62 -16.60 5.16 1.32
CA VAL A 62 -17.06 6.50 0.90
C VAL A 62 -17.67 6.45 -0.50
N ARG A 63 -18.74 7.23 -0.77
CA ARG A 63 -19.32 7.32 -2.11
C ARG A 63 -18.35 7.97 -3.11
N CYS A 64 -18.32 7.46 -4.34
CA CYS A 64 -17.37 7.92 -5.36
C CYS A 64 -17.53 9.39 -5.79
N ASP A 65 -18.70 9.98 -5.57
CA ASP A 65 -19.02 11.38 -5.90
C ASP A 65 -18.63 12.37 -4.79
N GLN A 66 -18.22 11.86 -3.62
CA GLN A 66 -17.81 12.69 -2.50
C GLN A 66 -16.33 13.08 -2.64
N PRO A 67 -15.96 14.37 -2.44
CA PRO A 67 -14.58 14.79 -2.54
C PRO A 67 -13.72 14.02 -1.53
N PHE A 68 -12.71 13.33 -2.06
CA PHE A 68 -11.83 12.49 -1.29
C PHE A 68 -10.82 13.35 -0.52
N ALA A 69 -10.87 13.29 0.81
CA ALA A 69 -9.77 13.77 1.65
C ALA A 69 -8.67 12.70 1.61
N SER A 70 -7.51 13.08 1.08
CA SER A 70 -6.29 12.28 0.90
C SER A 70 -6.13 11.15 1.92
N THR A 71 -5.97 9.92 1.46
CA THR A 71 -5.55 8.80 2.31
C THR A 71 -4.06 8.84 2.52
N THR A 72 -3.69 9.42 3.65
CA THR A 72 -2.39 9.21 4.29
C THR A 72 -2.26 7.79 4.89
N GLU A 73 -3.35 7.01 4.90
CA GLU A 73 -3.28 5.59 5.29
C GLU A 73 -2.95 4.73 4.08
N PRO A 74 -1.92 3.86 4.16
CA PRO A 74 -1.68 2.86 3.15
C PRO A 74 -2.91 1.95 3.17
N PHE A 75 -3.76 2.07 2.16
CA PHE A 75 -4.88 1.16 2.00
C PHE A 75 -4.34 -0.26 2.12
N ALA A 76 -4.78 -0.99 3.15
CA ALA A 76 -4.59 -2.42 3.22
C ALA A 76 -5.33 -2.98 2.00
N PHE A 77 -4.58 -3.25 0.93
CA PHE A 77 -5.07 -3.88 -0.28
C PHE A 77 -5.39 -5.33 0.08
N ALA A 78 -6.57 -5.55 0.66
CA ALA A 78 -7.14 -6.87 0.75
C ALA A 78 -7.83 -7.17 -0.59
N ALA A 79 -7.45 -8.28 -1.21
CA ALA A 79 -8.19 -8.85 -2.33
C ALA A 79 -9.53 -9.34 -1.79
N TYR A 80 -10.58 -8.53 -1.91
CA TYR A 80 -11.93 -8.94 -1.51
C TYR A 80 -12.61 -9.64 -2.68
N SER A 81 -12.89 -10.94 -2.54
CA SER A 81 -13.84 -11.64 -3.40
C SER A 81 -15.20 -11.66 -2.71
N ALA A 82 -16.10 -10.74 -3.07
CA ALA A 82 -17.49 -10.79 -2.62
C ALA A 82 -18.35 -11.41 -3.73
N VAL A 83 -18.75 -12.67 -3.55
CA VAL A 83 -19.87 -13.27 -4.28
C VAL A 83 -21.01 -13.40 -3.28
N GLY A 84 -22.03 -12.54 -3.40
CA GLY A 84 -23.19 -12.55 -2.53
C GLY A 84 -24.45 -12.25 -3.33
N ASN A 85 -25.53 -12.96 -3.03
CA ASN A 85 -26.86 -12.72 -3.57
C ASN A 85 -27.75 -12.18 -2.43
N LEU A 86 -28.48 -11.09 -2.69
CA LEU A 86 -29.52 -10.60 -1.77
C LEU A 86 -30.78 -11.44 -2.01
N VAL A 87 -31.20 -12.19 -0.99
CA VAL A 87 -32.46 -12.95 -0.99
C VAL A 87 -33.58 -12.06 -0.47
#